data_AF-A3ZWZ4-F1
#
_entry.id   AF-A3ZWZ4-F1
#
_cell.length_a   1.000
_cell.length_b   1.000
_cell.length_c   1.000
_cell.angle_alpha   90.00
_cell.angle_beta   90.00
_cell.angle_gamma   90.00
#
_symmetry.space_group_name_H-M   'P 1'
#
loop_
_entity.id
_entity.type
_entity.pdbx_description
1 polymer ?
#
loop_
_entity_poly.entity_id
_entity_poly.type
_entity_poly.pdbx_seq_one_letter_code
_entity_poly.pdbx_strand_id
1 'polypeptide(L)'
;MSRNQRGQNRRGAVLIVVLVVVMMLTLGAYAFTELMQTENHAVQLTGRQIQARAFAESGESFLESYLAQEPEYITELGGIYDNPAMFQGQLLVDDEEDERQRGRFTILAPLVDIDGYLDGIRYGLEDESARLNLNALLMLEEQSGAASELASAAGLSDASGAAAASGAGASATITGLASDEALTSGSTGRQLLMGLPGMTEDIADAILDYIDEDDEPREFGAEVDYYSGLDPPYAPKNGPLETVEELLLVRGVTPQLLFGRDENRNGVIDPQELALSPDADRFEQDMLTEAPERGWTSFLTLYGMEKNYGADGAEKIFINDEDVEALHARLLEVVPQEWADFIVAYRMYGASTSTSNATNQKYVTSVQFDFSQEPKGTFASALDLIDAVVSVTQSNGGQNSGQSGQAQMMKSPFQQLNAAQWMPDFMELLTVNESPIIPGRININQAPRELLLAIPGMTEEAAEAIIASRVPVADEENPLRAYETWIWMEGIVTLDEMKTLLPLVNAGGDVHRAQIVGYYEGGLAFSRHEAVIDATQPEPRLLLWRDISHLGRGHPLEVLGIGLGFTGAAN
;
A
#
# COMPACT_ATOMS: atom_id res chain seq x y z
N MET A 1 42.58 54.30 94.74
CA MET A 1 43.06 52.91 94.56
C MET A 1 41.93 52.17 93.87
N SER A 2 41.94 52.03 92.53
CA SER A 2 42.66 51.07 91.67
C SER A 2 41.63 50.09 91.08
N ARG A 3 41.34 50.19 89.76
CA ARG A 3 41.70 49.22 88.69
C ARG A 3 41.12 47.80 88.93
N ASN A 4 40.57 47.06 87.97
CA ASN A 4 40.48 47.17 86.53
C ASN A 4 39.48 46.09 86.05
N GLN A 5 38.77 46.37 84.96
CA GLN A 5 38.25 45.45 83.92
C GLN A 5 38.08 43.95 84.25
N ARG A 6 36.82 43.47 84.28
CA ARG A 6 36.46 42.10 83.90
C ARG A 6 35.86 42.11 82.50
N GLY A 7 36.70 41.91 81.49
CA GLY A 7 36.26 41.64 80.13
C GLY A 7 37.14 40.57 79.52
N GLN A 8 36.64 39.33 79.42
CA GLN A 8 36.95 38.33 78.39
C GLN A 8 36.42 36.96 78.80
N ASN A 9 35.36 36.49 78.11
CA ASN A 9 35.17 35.11 77.62
C ASN A 9 33.78 34.91 76.94
N ARG A 10 33.41 35.81 76.02
CA ARG A 10 32.29 35.63 75.07
C ARG A 10 32.70 35.90 73.62
N ARG A 11 33.99 35.71 73.29
CA ARG A 11 34.53 35.98 71.95
C ARG A 11 34.74 34.71 71.08
N GLY A 12 34.66 33.51 71.66
CA GLY A 12 34.77 32.24 70.90
C GLY A 12 33.44 31.68 70.40
N ALA A 13 32.37 31.74 71.21
CA ALA A 13 31.07 31.17 70.84
C ALA A 13 30.38 31.90 69.67
N VAL A 14 30.59 33.21 69.55
CA VAL A 14 30.04 34.01 68.43
C VAL A 14 30.63 33.57 67.09
N LEU A 15 31.91 33.20 67.05
CA LEU A 15 32.55 32.70 65.83
C LEU A 15 31.97 31.36 65.37
N ILE A 16 31.64 30.46 66.30
CA ILE A 16 31.01 29.18 65.98
C ILE A 16 29.59 29.39 65.44
N VAL A 17 28.80 30.27 66.05
CA VAL A 17 27.46 30.59 65.57
C VAL A 17 27.51 31.24 64.18
N VAL A 18 28.43 32.19 63.96
CA VAL A 18 28.63 32.81 62.65
C VAL A 18 29.07 31.77 61.62
N LEU A 19 29.98 30.86 61.96
CA LEU A 19 30.40 29.78 61.06
C LEU A 19 29.22 28.89 60.65
N VAL A 20 28.39 28.46 61.62
CA VAL A 20 27.21 27.63 61.34
C VAL A 20 26.20 28.37 60.47
N VAL A 21 25.95 29.66 60.74
CA VAL A 21 25.05 30.49 59.93
C VAL A 21 25.61 30.66 58.52
N VAL A 22 26.90 30.94 58.37
CA VAL A 22 27.55 31.03 57.05
C VAL A 22 27.46 29.68 56.32
N MET A 23 27.73 28.56 57.00
CA MET A 23 27.63 27.23 56.42
C MET A 23 26.21 26.91 55.95
N MET A 24 25.20 27.24 56.74
CA MET A 24 23.79 27.07 56.38
C MET A 24 23.40 27.97 55.20
N LEU A 25 23.85 29.22 55.18
CA LEU A 25 23.62 30.14 54.05
C LEU A 25 24.32 29.65 52.78
N THR A 26 25.55 29.14 52.89
CA THR A 26 26.27 28.58 51.73
C THR A 26 25.60 27.31 51.20
N LEU A 27 25.10 26.44 52.09
CA LEU A 27 24.36 25.25 51.67
C LEU A 27 23.03 25.62 51.01
N GLY A 28 22.33 26.64 51.55
CA GLY A 28 21.11 27.18 50.95
C GLY A 28 21.37 27.82 49.58
N ALA A 29 22.44 28.60 49.43
CA ALA A 29 22.83 29.18 48.15
C ALA A 29 23.24 28.10 47.13
N TYR A 30 23.94 27.05 47.57
CA TYR A 30 24.30 25.91 46.74
C TYR A 30 23.06 25.16 46.25
N ALA A 31 22.14 24.80 47.16
CA ALA A 31 20.89 24.12 46.81
C ALA A 31 20.02 24.95 45.85
N PHE A 32 19.95 26.28 46.05
CA PHE A 32 19.25 27.17 45.12
C PHE A 32 19.92 27.20 43.74
N THR A 33 21.26 27.20 43.69
CA THR A 33 22.00 27.21 42.41
C THR A 33 21.77 25.92 41.64
N GLU A 34 21.85 24.76 42.29
CA GLU A 34 21.57 23.45 41.68
C GLU A 34 20.13 23.37 41.15
N LEU A 35 19.15 23.87 41.92
CA LEU A 35 17.76 23.93 41.47
C LEU A 35 17.62 24.83 40.23
N MET A 36 18.22 26.03 40.25
CA MET A 36 18.16 26.95 39.10
C MET A 36 18.86 26.40 37.86
N GLN A 37 19.97 25.67 38.00
CA GLN A 37 20.63 25.00 36.88
C GLN A 37 19.76 23.88 36.31
N THR A 38 19.14 23.09 37.17
CA THR A 38 18.22 22.01 36.77
C THR A 38 17.01 22.57 36.02
N GLU A 39 16.39 23.63 36.55
CA GLU A 39 15.25 24.30 35.89
C GLU A 39 15.66 24.92 34.54
N ASN A 40 16.83 25.57 34.46
CA ASN A 40 17.34 26.11 33.19
C ASN A 40 17.58 24.99 32.16
N HIS A 41 18.20 23.88 32.57
CA HIS A 41 18.39 22.73 31.68
C HIS A 41 17.06 22.12 31.24
N ALA A 42 16.07 22.00 32.14
CA ALA A 42 14.74 21.51 31.80
C ALA A 42 14.06 22.42 30.76
N VAL A 43 14.08 23.74 30.96
CA VAL A 43 13.52 24.71 30.00
C VAL A 43 14.20 24.61 28.64
N GLN A 44 15.53 24.49 28.60
CA GLN A 44 16.27 24.33 27.35
C GLN A 44 15.90 23.03 26.63
N LEU A 45 15.80 21.90 27.36
CA LEU A 45 15.42 20.61 26.78
C LEU A 45 13.99 20.62 26.26
N THR A 46 13.03 21.18 27.02
CA THR A 46 11.65 21.34 26.56
C THR A 46 11.56 22.24 25.33
N GLY A 47 12.30 23.36 25.31
CA GLY A 47 12.38 24.24 24.14
C GLY A 47 12.92 23.51 22.91
N ARG A 48 14.00 22.74 23.06
CA ARG A 48 14.55 21.92 21.98
C ARG A 48 13.59 20.82 21.54
N GLN A 49 12.86 20.19 22.46
CA GLN A 49 11.89 19.15 22.09
C GLN A 49 10.73 19.71 21.26
N ILE A 50 10.22 20.90 21.62
CA ILE A 50 9.22 21.62 20.82
C ILE A 50 9.79 21.97 19.44
N GLN A 51 11.04 22.42 19.38
CA GLN A 51 11.67 22.75 18.10
C GLN A 51 11.95 21.51 17.24
N ALA A 52 12.33 20.39 17.84
CA ALA A 52 12.51 19.11 17.14
C ALA A 52 11.19 18.61 16.53
N ARG A 53 10.07 18.82 17.22
CA ARG A 53 8.73 18.57 16.67
C ARG A 53 8.46 19.44 15.44
N ALA A 54 8.77 20.74 15.51
CA ALA A 54 8.64 21.64 14.36
C ALA A 54 9.54 21.23 13.18
N PHE A 55 10.71 20.63 13.42
CA PHE A 55 11.54 20.07 12.35
C PHE A 55 10.86 18.89 11.64
N ALA A 56 10.20 18.00 12.38
CA ALA A 56 9.43 16.90 11.80
C ALA A 56 8.21 17.42 11.02
N GLU A 57 7.44 18.36 11.59
CA GLU A 57 6.30 19.02 10.90
C GLU A 57 6.73 19.75 9.61
N SER A 58 7.97 20.27 9.57
CA SER A 58 8.53 20.86 8.35
C SER A 58 8.81 19.80 7.28
N GLY A 59 9.20 18.58 7.68
CA GLY A 59 9.33 17.45 6.77
C GLY A 59 8.00 17.01 6.17
N GLU A 60 6.91 17.07 6.94
CA GLU A 60 5.55 16.80 6.47
C GLU A 60 5.13 17.82 5.40
N SER A 61 5.30 19.11 5.71
CA SER A 61 5.00 20.20 4.77
C SER A 61 5.86 20.12 3.50
N PHE A 62 7.12 19.68 3.64
CA PHE A 62 7.99 19.43 2.50
C PHE A 62 7.42 18.32 1.60
N LEU A 63 6.96 17.20 2.17
CA LEU A 63 6.37 16.11 1.39
C LEU A 63 5.11 16.52 0.63
N GLU A 64 4.20 17.26 1.27
CA GLU A 64 3.00 17.79 0.60
C GLU A 64 3.40 18.66 -0.60
N SER A 65 4.40 19.54 -0.43
CA SER A 65 4.87 20.40 -1.52
C SER A 65 5.64 19.66 -2.61
N TYR A 66 6.32 18.57 -2.27
CA TYR A 66 7.11 17.75 -3.18
C TYR A 66 6.21 16.87 -4.04
N LEU A 67 5.19 16.24 -3.44
CA LEU A 67 4.18 15.42 -4.12
C LEU A 67 3.20 16.25 -4.97
N ALA A 68 3.07 17.55 -4.71
CA ALA A 68 2.26 18.46 -5.52
C ALA A 68 2.94 18.90 -6.84
N GLN A 69 4.22 18.55 -7.05
CA GLN A 69 4.93 18.88 -8.28
C GLN A 69 4.52 17.96 -9.44
N GLU A 70 4.85 18.36 -10.66
CA GLU A 70 4.65 17.51 -11.84
C GLU A 70 5.52 16.25 -11.76
N PRO A 71 5.01 15.06 -12.18
CA PRO A 71 5.75 13.80 -12.10
C PRO A 71 7.14 13.85 -12.77
N GLU A 72 7.24 14.49 -13.94
CA GLU A 72 8.50 14.66 -14.66
C GLU A 72 9.56 15.40 -13.81
N TYR A 73 9.15 16.46 -13.12
CA TYR A 73 10.03 17.22 -12.24
C TYR A 73 10.48 16.41 -11.01
N ILE A 74 9.60 15.57 -10.48
CA ILE A 74 9.93 14.67 -9.37
C ILE A 74 10.99 13.64 -9.82
N THR A 75 10.83 13.06 -11.02
CA THR A 75 11.83 12.13 -11.58
C THR A 75 13.18 12.82 -11.79
N GLU A 76 13.20 14.04 -12.34
CA GLU A 76 14.45 14.81 -12.51
C GLU A 76 15.19 15.07 -11.19
N LEU A 77 14.45 15.22 -10.09
CA LEU A 77 15.01 15.41 -8.76
C LEU A 77 15.46 14.10 -8.08
N GLY A 78 15.31 12.95 -8.73
CA GLY A 78 15.71 11.63 -8.22
C GLY A 78 14.57 10.76 -7.70
N GLY A 79 13.31 11.17 -7.88
CA GLY A 79 12.13 10.37 -7.55
C GLY A 79 11.79 10.31 -6.06
N ILE A 80 10.72 9.57 -5.75
CA ILE A 80 10.14 9.42 -4.40
C ILE A 80 10.59 8.15 -3.66
N TYR A 81 11.09 7.12 -4.36
CA TYR A 81 11.28 5.80 -3.77
C TYR A 81 12.55 5.69 -2.90
N ASP A 82 13.72 6.04 -3.44
CA ASP A 82 14.98 6.10 -2.70
C ASP A 82 15.84 7.26 -3.21
N ASN A 83 15.77 8.39 -2.51
CA ASN A 83 16.44 9.64 -2.86
C ASN A 83 17.05 10.29 -1.61
N PRO A 84 18.26 9.83 -1.20
CA PRO A 84 18.95 10.38 -0.03
C PRO A 84 19.23 11.88 -0.16
N ALA A 85 19.43 12.40 -1.37
CA ALA A 85 19.74 13.81 -1.59
C ALA A 85 18.58 14.74 -1.17
N MET A 86 17.34 14.30 -1.32
CA MET A 86 16.14 15.05 -0.93
C MET A 86 15.61 14.66 0.44
N PHE A 87 15.80 13.42 0.89
CA PHE A 87 15.14 12.89 2.08
C PHE A 87 16.07 12.68 3.29
N GLN A 88 17.39 12.70 3.13
CA GLN A 88 18.32 12.45 4.24
C GLN A 88 18.95 13.74 4.79
N GLY A 89 18.75 14.00 6.08
CA GLY A 89 19.51 15.00 6.83
C GLY A 89 19.31 16.43 6.35
N GLN A 90 18.11 16.80 5.93
CA GLN A 90 17.80 18.12 5.41
C GLN A 90 17.93 19.18 6.50
N LEU A 91 18.73 20.21 6.24
CA LEU A 91 19.07 21.26 7.21
C LEU A 91 17.99 22.34 7.24
N LEU A 92 17.40 22.57 8.43
CA LEU A 92 16.45 23.67 8.67
C LEU A 92 17.09 24.84 9.41
N VAL A 93 17.83 24.52 10.46
CA VAL A 93 18.45 25.51 11.35
C VAL A 93 19.94 25.28 11.29
N ASP A 94 20.65 26.25 10.71
CA ASP A 94 22.10 26.28 10.72
C ASP A 94 22.59 27.14 11.89
N ASP A 95 23.30 26.51 12.82
CA ASP A 95 24.05 27.20 13.85
C ASP A 95 25.53 27.13 13.45
N GLU A 96 26.10 28.27 13.05
CA GLU A 96 27.48 28.36 12.60
C GLU A 96 28.50 28.21 13.75
N GLU A 97 28.06 28.36 15.01
CA GLU A 97 28.94 28.33 16.19
C GLU A 97 29.01 26.93 16.82
N ASP A 98 27.88 26.21 16.89
CA ASP A 98 27.80 24.85 17.44
C ASP A 98 27.00 23.93 16.51
N GLU A 99 27.73 23.04 15.81
CA GLU A 99 27.13 22.03 14.92
C GLU A 99 26.06 21.20 15.64
N ARG A 100 26.21 20.95 16.95
CA ARG A 100 25.22 20.19 17.74
C ARG A 100 23.86 20.88 17.87
N GLN A 101 23.79 22.19 17.64
CA GLN A 101 22.54 22.96 17.63
C GLN A 101 21.89 23.01 16.25
N ARG A 102 22.51 22.42 15.22
CA ARG A 102 21.88 22.30 13.91
C ARG A 102 20.66 21.41 13.98
N GLY A 103 19.58 21.89 13.40
CA GLY A 103 18.30 21.20 13.31
C GLY A 103 18.10 20.61 11.93
N ARG A 104 17.80 19.31 11.87
CA ARG A 104 17.58 18.58 10.62
C ARG A 104 16.30 17.75 10.66
N PHE A 105 15.83 17.35 9.49
CA PHE A 105 14.84 16.29 9.35
C PHE A 105 15.30 15.23 8.35
N THR A 106 14.80 14.00 8.53
CA THR A 106 15.05 12.87 7.64
C THR A 106 13.77 12.10 7.44
N ILE A 107 13.52 11.67 6.21
CA ILE A 107 12.33 10.93 5.78
C ILE A 107 12.76 9.53 5.39
N LEU A 108 12.06 8.53 5.91
CA LEU A 108 12.46 7.13 5.91
C LEU A 108 11.29 6.22 5.58
N ALA A 109 11.59 5.12 4.90
CA ALA A 109 10.65 4.05 4.60
C ALA A 109 11.33 2.66 4.74
N PRO A 110 10.59 1.59 5.13
CA PRO A 110 11.13 0.23 5.27
C PRO A 110 11.46 -0.40 3.92
N LEU A 111 12.69 -0.86 3.70
CA LEU A 111 13.13 -1.44 2.42
C LEU A 111 12.62 -2.88 2.24
N VAL A 112 12.20 -3.22 1.01
CA VAL A 112 11.98 -4.60 0.59
C VAL A 112 13.26 -5.09 -0.09
N ASP A 113 13.82 -6.19 0.39
CA ASP A 113 15.05 -6.79 -0.10
C ASP A 113 14.86 -7.51 -1.45
N ILE A 114 15.95 -8.11 -1.94
CA ILE A 114 15.96 -8.81 -3.22
C ILE A 114 15.11 -10.09 -3.21
N ASP A 115 14.87 -10.66 -2.02
CA ASP A 115 14.12 -11.89 -1.82
C ASP A 115 12.63 -11.61 -1.54
N GLY A 116 12.24 -10.33 -1.50
CA GLY A 116 10.87 -9.87 -1.31
C GLY A 116 10.45 -9.73 0.15
N TYR A 117 11.40 -9.79 1.09
CA TYR A 117 11.17 -9.58 2.51
C TYR A 117 11.46 -8.14 2.89
N LEU A 118 10.74 -7.65 3.89
CA LEU A 118 11.06 -6.35 4.46
C LEU A 118 12.36 -6.48 5.28
N ASP A 119 13.43 -5.86 4.81
CA ASP A 119 14.70 -5.75 5.53
C ASP A 119 15.43 -4.44 5.23
N GLY A 120 15.84 -3.74 6.30
CA GLY A 120 16.49 -2.44 6.21
C GLY A 120 15.56 -1.25 5.95
N ILE A 121 16.18 -0.14 5.57
CA ILE A 121 15.53 1.17 5.37
C ILE A 121 16.07 1.85 4.13
N ARG A 122 15.27 2.76 3.58
CA ARG A 122 15.65 3.67 2.49
C ARG A 122 15.16 5.08 2.77
N TYR A 123 15.63 6.05 1.99
CA TYR A 123 15.27 7.46 2.15
C TYR A 123 14.25 7.85 1.10
N GLY A 124 12.97 7.80 1.45
CA GLY A 124 11.89 8.04 0.50
C GLY A 124 10.54 7.64 1.08
N LEU A 125 9.62 7.34 0.17
CA LEU A 125 8.24 7.03 0.47
C LEU A 125 7.94 5.54 0.20
N GLU A 126 6.99 5.01 0.95
CA GLU A 126 6.39 3.70 0.73
C GLU A 126 5.00 3.86 0.12
N ASP A 127 4.69 3.09 -0.90
CA ASP A 127 3.36 3.04 -1.49
C ASP A 127 2.41 2.22 -0.60
N GLU A 128 1.32 2.82 -0.15
CA GLU A 128 0.30 2.10 0.64
C GLU A 128 -0.42 1.02 -0.16
N SER A 129 -0.43 1.10 -1.49
CA SER A 129 -0.95 0.04 -2.35
C SER A 129 -0.03 -1.20 -2.35
N ALA A 130 1.19 -1.12 -1.84
CA ALA A 130 2.03 -2.31 -1.60
C ALA A 130 1.54 -3.18 -0.43
N ARG A 131 0.44 -2.80 0.22
CA ARG A 131 -0.17 -3.44 1.38
C ARG A 131 -1.63 -3.74 1.13
N LEU A 132 -2.17 -4.66 1.92
CA LEU A 132 -3.58 -5.05 1.85
C LEU A 132 -4.46 -3.98 2.50
N ASN A 133 -5.32 -3.35 1.71
CA ASN A 133 -6.28 -2.36 2.21
C ASN A 133 -7.52 -3.06 2.81
N LEU A 134 -7.64 -3.04 4.14
CA LEU A 134 -8.74 -3.69 4.87
C LEU A 134 -10.12 -3.14 4.49
N ASN A 135 -10.22 -1.81 4.32
CA ASN A 135 -11.49 -1.15 4.01
C ASN A 135 -11.96 -1.42 2.57
N ALA A 136 -11.06 -1.91 1.70
CA ALA A 136 -11.40 -2.24 0.31
C ALA A 136 -11.71 -3.73 0.12
N LEU A 137 -11.47 -4.60 1.10
CA LEU A 137 -11.66 -6.06 0.96
C LEU A 137 -13.09 -6.43 0.57
N LEU A 138 -14.09 -5.82 1.20
CA LEU A 138 -15.51 -6.07 0.91
C LEU A 138 -15.89 -5.60 -0.49
N MET A 139 -15.36 -4.46 -0.94
CA MET A 139 -15.58 -3.97 -2.30
C MET A 139 -14.96 -4.90 -3.35
N LEU A 140 -13.76 -5.42 -3.09
CA LEU A 140 -13.09 -6.36 -3.98
C LEU A 140 -13.85 -7.69 -4.08
N GLU A 141 -14.46 -8.15 -2.98
CA GLU A 141 -15.31 -9.34 -2.95
C GLU A 141 -16.59 -9.15 -3.79
N GLU A 142 -17.24 -7.99 -3.67
CA GLU A 142 -18.43 -7.67 -4.48
C GLU A 142 -18.07 -7.61 -5.97
N GLN A 143 -16.91 -7.01 -6.31
CA GLN A 143 -16.43 -6.92 -7.69
C GLN A 143 -16.03 -8.27 -8.28
N SER A 144 -15.36 -9.13 -7.51
CA SER A 144 -14.98 -10.47 -7.97
C SER A 144 -16.21 -11.38 -8.16
N GLY A 145 -17.21 -11.26 -7.27
CA GLY A 145 -18.50 -11.92 -7.41
C GLY A 145 -19.24 -11.49 -8.67
N ALA A 146 -19.37 -10.17 -8.90
CA ALA A 146 -20.01 -9.62 -10.09
C ALA A 146 -19.31 -10.03 -11.39
N ALA A 147 -17.96 -10.05 -11.40
CA ALA A 147 -17.19 -10.48 -12.57
C ALA A 147 -17.42 -11.96 -12.90
N SER A 148 -17.51 -12.83 -11.88
CA SER A 148 -17.81 -14.25 -12.03
C SER A 148 -19.23 -14.49 -12.57
N GLU A 149 -20.22 -13.75 -12.06
CA GLU A 149 -21.60 -13.82 -12.55
C GLU A 149 -21.71 -13.35 -14.02
N LEU A 150 -21.04 -12.25 -14.39
CA LEU A 150 -20.99 -11.79 -15.78
C LEU A 150 -20.30 -12.81 -16.71
N ALA A 151 -19.20 -13.42 -16.28
CA ALA A 151 -18.51 -14.46 -17.05
C ALA A 151 -19.40 -15.70 -17.27
N SER A 152 -20.20 -16.06 -16.26
CA SER A 152 -21.19 -17.13 -16.36
C SER A 152 -22.35 -16.78 -17.30
N ALA A 153 -22.84 -15.53 -17.28
CA ALA A 153 -23.91 -15.03 -18.14
C ALA A 153 -23.46 -14.90 -19.61
N ALA A 154 -22.18 -14.60 -19.85
CA ALA A 154 -21.56 -14.58 -21.18
C ALA A 154 -21.33 -15.97 -21.79
N GLY A 155 -21.63 -17.06 -21.07
CA GLY A 155 -21.47 -18.43 -21.55
C GLY A 155 -20.02 -18.88 -21.71
N LEU A 156 -19.09 -18.20 -21.04
CA LEU A 156 -17.65 -18.47 -21.08
C LEU A 156 -17.19 -19.45 -19.99
N SER A 157 -18.07 -19.83 -19.05
CA SER A 157 -17.74 -20.70 -17.91
C SER A 157 -17.86 -22.21 -18.19
N ASP A 158 -18.17 -22.63 -19.42
CA ASP A 158 -18.20 -24.07 -19.76
C ASP A 158 -16.92 -24.49 -20.50
N ALA A 159 -15.78 -24.33 -19.82
CA ALA A 159 -14.52 -24.97 -20.20
C ALA A 159 -14.39 -26.36 -19.55
N SER A 160 -15.43 -27.19 -19.62
CA SER A 160 -15.36 -28.64 -19.36
C SER A 160 -14.76 -29.42 -20.55
N GLY A 161 -13.89 -28.77 -21.33
CA GLY A 161 -13.41 -29.21 -22.64
C GLY A 161 -11.97 -29.71 -22.72
N ALA A 162 -11.36 -30.20 -21.63
CA ALA A 162 -10.04 -30.84 -21.67
C ALA A 162 -10.16 -32.37 -21.83
N ALA A 163 -10.64 -32.84 -22.99
CA ALA A 163 -10.64 -34.26 -23.33
C ALA A 163 -10.43 -34.52 -24.83
N ALA A 164 -9.26 -34.14 -25.38
CA ALA A 164 -8.82 -34.63 -26.69
C ALA A 164 -7.29 -34.53 -26.90
N ALA A 165 -6.52 -35.30 -26.14
CA ALA A 165 -5.17 -35.70 -26.56
C ALA A 165 -4.82 -37.10 -26.01
N SER A 166 -5.40 -38.14 -26.62
CA SER A 166 -4.99 -39.52 -26.40
C SER A 166 -3.71 -39.82 -27.19
N GLY A 167 -2.59 -40.00 -26.49
CA GLY A 167 -1.28 -40.33 -27.08
C GLY A 167 -0.28 -40.92 -26.08
N ALA A 168 -0.62 -42.08 -25.50
CA ALA A 168 0.26 -43.13 -24.98
C ALA A 168 1.58 -42.78 -24.25
N GLY A 169 1.64 -43.05 -22.94
CA GLY A 169 2.88 -43.47 -22.26
C GLY A 169 3.03 -43.05 -20.80
N ALA A 170 3.12 -44.04 -19.91
CA ALA A 170 3.60 -43.99 -18.52
C ALA A 170 2.66 -43.46 -17.43
N SER A 171 2.00 -44.44 -16.81
CA SER A 171 1.38 -44.42 -15.48
C SER A 171 2.36 -43.97 -14.38
N ALA A 172 2.05 -42.87 -13.70
CA ALA A 172 2.53 -42.57 -12.36
C ALA A 172 1.34 -42.07 -11.53
N THR A 173 0.87 -42.93 -10.63
CA THR A 173 -0.17 -42.66 -9.65
C THR A 173 0.30 -41.58 -8.69
N ILE A 174 -0.22 -40.36 -8.81
CA ILE A 174 -0.18 -39.35 -7.74
C ILE A 174 -1.53 -39.40 -7.04
N THR A 175 -1.57 -40.15 -5.94
CA THR A 175 -2.62 -40.07 -4.92
C THR A 175 -2.27 -38.93 -3.97
N GLY A 176 -3.06 -37.87 -3.95
CA GLY A 176 -2.95 -36.78 -2.98
C GLY A 176 -3.20 -35.41 -3.59
N LEU A 177 -4.41 -35.16 -4.05
CA LEU A 177 -4.90 -33.81 -4.28
C LEU A 177 -6.21 -33.68 -3.51
N ALA A 178 -6.25 -32.65 -2.67
CA ALA A 178 -7.40 -32.25 -1.89
C ALA A 178 -8.62 -32.13 -2.79
N SER A 179 -9.78 -32.47 -2.23
CA SER A 179 -11.08 -32.33 -2.87
C SER A 179 -11.27 -30.90 -3.38
N ASP A 180 -11.56 -30.81 -4.68
CA ASP A 180 -11.97 -29.66 -5.49
C ASP A 180 -13.20 -28.85 -4.96
N GLU A 181 -13.66 -29.12 -3.74
CA GLU A 181 -14.74 -28.37 -3.07
C GLU A 181 -14.25 -27.30 -2.10
N ALA A 182 -12.95 -27.27 -1.75
CA ALA A 182 -12.40 -26.25 -0.83
C ALA A 182 -12.00 -24.93 -1.53
N LEU A 183 -11.94 -24.91 -2.86
CA LEU A 183 -11.55 -23.72 -3.65
C LEU A 183 -12.75 -22.86 -4.09
N THR A 184 -13.98 -23.22 -3.70
CA THR A 184 -15.22 -22.59 -4.20
C THR A 184 -16.13 -22.00 -3.11
N SER A 185 -15.68 -21.94 -1.84
CA SER A 185 -16.49 -21.40 -0.73
C SER A 185 -15.82 -20.32 0.13
N GLY A 186 -14.57 -19.93 -0.16
CA GLY A 186 -13.90 -18.84 0.53
C GLY A 186 -14.08 -17.53 -0.22
N SER A 187 -14.54 -16.48 0.46
CA SER A 187 -14.57 -15.14 -0.11
C SER A 187 -13.17 -14.68 -0.54
N THR A 188 -13.09 -13.86 -1.59
CA THR A 188 -11.82 -13.26 -2.05
C THR A 188 -11.09 -12.54 -0.91
N GLY A 189 -11.84 -11.84 -0.04
CA GLY A 189 -11.31 -11.20 1.15
C GLY A 189 -10.66 -12.17 2.14
N ARG A 190 -11.31 -13.30 2.43
CA ARG A 190 -10.75 -14.35 3.31
C ARG A 190 -9.46 -14.92 2.73
N GLN A 191 -9.42 -15.20 1.43
CA GLN A 191 -8.22 -15.76 0.80
C GLN A 191 -7.02 -14.80 0.89
N LEU A 192 -7.25 -13.50 0.66
CA LEU A 192 -6.20 -12.47 0.81
C LEU A 192 -5.69 -12.37 2.25
N LEU A 193 -6.59 -12.45 3.25
CA LEU A 193 -6.18 -12.46 4.66
C LEU A 193 -5.39 -13.72 5.01
N MET A 194 -5.83 -14.89 4.54
CA MET A 194 -5.19 -16.18 4.81
C MET A 194 -3.77 -16.31 4.25
N GLY A 195 -3.39 -15.48 3.29
CA GLY A 195 -2.00 -15.40 2.83
C GLY A 195 -1.04 -14.72 3.81
N LEU A 196 -1.56 -14.03 4.82
CA LEU A 196 -0.72 -13.38 5.84
C LEU A 196 -0.17 -14.40 6.85
N PRO A 197 1.10 -14.27 7.29
CA PRO A 197 1.66 -15.20 8.26
C PRO A 197 0.92 -15.14 9.58
N GLY A 198 0.65 -16.32 10.17
CA GLY A 198 -0.07 -16.44 11.44
C GLY A 198 -1.58 -16.15 11.35
N MET A 199 -2.14 -15.91 10.15
CA MET A 199 -3.58 -15.77 9.97
C MET A 199 -4.28 -17.14 10.04
N THR A 200 -5.40 -17.18 10.74
CA THR A 200 -6.27 -18.35 10.83
C THR A 200 -7.66 -18.01 10.31
N GLU A 201 -8.43 -19.02 9.91
CA GLU A 201 -9.76 -18.83 9.30
C GLU A 201 -10.74 -18.12 10.25
N ASP A 202 -10.66 -18.39 11.55
CA ASP A 202 -11.48 -17.73 12.57
C ASP A 202 -11.12 -16.26 12.77
N ILE A 203 -9.84 -15.89 12.63
CA ILE A 203 -9.42 -14.48 12.68
C ILE A 203 -9.81 -13.77 11.38
N ALA A 204 -9.59 -14.40 10.22
CA ALA A 204 -9.95 -13.82 8.93
C ALA A 204 -11.46 -13.55 8.84
N ASP A 205 -12.30 -14.54 9.16
CA ASP A 205 -13.76 -14.36 9.17
C ASP A 205 -14.19 -13.32 10.21
N ALA A 206 -13.59 -13.30 11.41
CA ALA A 206 -13.91 -12.29 12.42
C ALA A 206 -13.47 -10.87 12.05
N ILE A 207 -12.41 -10.69 11.25
CA ILE A 207 -12.01 -9.39 10.70
C ILE A 207 -13.05 -8.91 9.69
N LEU A 208 -13.54 -9.80 8.83
CA LEU A 208 -14.55 -9.44 7.83
C LEU A 208 -15.89 -9.09 8.48
N ASP A 209 -16.36 -9.90 9.44
CA ASP A 209 -17.60 -9.65 10.24
C ASP A 209 -17.49 -8.36 11.08
N TYR A 210 -16.28 -7.93 11.44
CA TYR A 210 -16.13 -6.69 12.19
C TYR A 210 -16.31 -5.44 11.32
N ILE A 211 -16.13 -5.56 10.00
CA ILE A 211 -16.06 -4.45 9.05
C ILE A 211 -17.33 -4.34 8.20
N ASP A 212 -18.02 -5.44 7.88
CA ASP A 212 -19.22 -5.41 7.05
C ASP A 212 -20.44 -4.86 7.79
N GLU A 213 -21.46 -4.45 7.02
CA GLU A 213 -22.59 -3.69 7.57
C GLU A 213 -23.68 -4.57 8.19
N ASP A 214 -23.65 -5.88 7.92
CA ASP A 214 -24.67 -6.80 8.40
C ASP A 214 -24.36 -7.33 9.81
N ASP A 215 -25.23 -8.22 10.32
CA ASP A 215 -25.08 -8.85 11.63
C ASP A 215 -25.07 -10.40 11.48
N GLU A 216 -24.82 -10.90 10.26
CA GLU A 216 -24.85 -12.33 9.94
C GLU A 216 -23.43 -12.93 10.03
N PRO A 217 -23.12 -13.67 11.11
CA PRO A 217 -21.76 -14.16 11.30
C PRO A 217 -21.37 -15.17 10.21
N ARG A 218 -20.15 -15.02 9.68
CA ARG A 218 -19.52 -16.02 8.80
C ARG A 218 -19.25 -17.34 9.55
N GLU A 219 -18.84 -18.38 8.81
CA GLU A 219 -18.67 -19.74 9.35
C GLU A 219 -17.87 -19.80 10.66
N PHE A 220 -16.76 -19.06 10.73
CA PHE A 220 -15.92 -18.97 11.93
C PHE A 220 -15.86 -17.57 12.55
N GLY A 221 -16.70 -16.65 12.05
CA GLY A 221 -16.68 -15.25 12.40
C GLY A 221 -17.30 -14.91 13.76
N ALA A 222 -17.48 -13.62 14.00
CA ALA A 222 -17.98 -13.09 15.26
C ALA A 222 -18.64 -11.73 15.05
N GLU A 223 -19.88 -11.63 15.53
CA GLU A 223 -20.75 -10.46 15.37
C GLU A 223 -21.17 -9.86 16.73
N VAL A 224 -22.19 -9.00 16.72
CA VAL A 224 -22.81 -8.39 17.90
C VAL A 224 -23.09 -9.37 19.06
N ASP A 225 -23.54 -10.59 18.75
CA ASP A 225 -23.83 -11.63 19.76
C ASP A 225 -22.57 -12.04 20.55
N TYR A 226 -21.41 -12.03 19.91
CA TYR A 226 -20.13 -12.33 20.53
C TYR A 226 -19.62 -11.12 21.34
N TYR A 227 -19.51 -9.94 20.72
CA TYR A 227 -18.87 -8.76 21.32
C TYR A 227 -19.68 -8.18 22.50
N SER A 228 -21.01 -8.27 22.45
CA SER A 228 -21.88 -7.84 23.56
C SER A 228 -21.80 -8.75 24.79
N GLY A 229 -21.23 -9.95 24.64
CA GLY A 229 -20.97 -10.89 25.73
C GLY A 229 -19.65 -10.66 26.46
N LEU A 230 -18.77 -9.78 25.96
CA LEU A 230 -17.46 -9.48 26.55
C LEU A 230 -17.59 -8.55 27.77
N ASP A 231 -16.51 -8.44 28.56
CA ASP A 231 -16.41 -7.52 29.70
C ASP A 231 -15.19 -6.60 29.53
N PRO A 232 -15.38 -5.29 29.25
CA PRO A 232 -16.66 -4.61 29.05
C PRO A 232 -17.32 -4.99 27.70
N PRO A 233 -18.67 -4.97 27.61
CA PRO A 233 -19.35 -5.26 26.36
C PRO A 233 -19.23 -4.07 25.39
N TYR A 234 -19.05 -4.37 24.11
CA TYR A 234 -19.03 -3.39 23.03
C TYR A 234 -19.71 -3.97 21.79
N ALA A 235 -19.96 -3.13 20.79
CA ALA A 235 -20.52 -3.53 19.51
C ALA A 235 -19.38 -3.64 18.47
N PRO A 236 -19.50 -4.52 17.47
CA PRO A 236 -18.64 -4.49 16.29
C PRO A 236 -18.76 -3.13 15.58
N LYS A 237 -17.78 -2.82 14.73
CA LYS A 237 -17.71 -1.50 14.07
C LYS A 237 -18.80 -1.36 13.00
N ASN A 238 -19.06 -2.43 12.27
CA ASN A 238 -19.97 -2.53 11.13
C ASN A 238 -19.78 -1.38 10.15
N GLY A 239 -18.52 -1.17 9.76
CA GLY A 239 -18.09 -0.09 8.89
C GLY A 239 -16.58 0.01 8.79
N PRO A 240 -16.08 1.00 8.01
CA PRO A 240 -14.66 1.14 7.77
C PRO A 240 -13.88 1.44 9.06
N LEU A 241 -12.70 0.82 9.17
CA LEU A 241 -11.75 1.08 10.25
C LEU A 241 -11.13 2.47 10.08
N GLU A 242 -10.87 3.14 11.19
CA GLU A 242 -10.16 4.44 11.25
C GLU A 242 -8.68 4.25 11.56
N THR A 243 -8.34 3.18 12.29
CA THR A 243 -6.96 2.79 12.62
C THR A 243 -6.76 1.29 12.51
N VAL A 244 -5.54 0.87 12.13
CA VAL A 244 -5.18 -0.56 12.07
C VAL A 244 -5.23 -1.20 13.47
N GLU A 245 -5.02 -0.41 14.52
CA GLU A 245 -5.11 -0.88 15.91
C GLU A 245 -6.52 -1.26 16.37
N GLU A 246 -7.58 -0.86 15.67
CA GLU A 246 -8.94 -1.35 15.93
C GLU A 246 -9.04 -2.87 15.77
N LEU A 247 -8.12 -3.50 15.01
CA LEU A 247 -8.03 -4.96 14.93
C LEU A 247 -7.78 -5.62 16.29
N LEU A 248 -7.22 -4.93 17.30
CA LEU A 248 -7.08 -5.49 18.65
C LEU A 248 -8.43 -5.73 19.36
N LEU A 249 -9.51 -5.15 18.85
CA LEU A 249 -10.88 -5.43 19.32
C LEU A 249 -11.48 -6.64 18.61
N VAL A 250 -10.89 -7.10 17.51
CA VAL A 250 -11.39 -8.27 16.79
C VAL A 250 -11.01 -9.54 17.55
N ARG A 251 -11.93 -10.51 17.54
CA ARG A 251 -11.72 -11.82 18.15
C ARG A 251 -10.44 -12.48 17.60
N GLY A 252 -9.59 -12.93 18.52
CA GLY A 252 -8.39 -13.73 18.19
C GLY A 252 -7.16 -12.90 17.80
N VAL A 253 -7.30 -11.60 17.55
CA VAL A 253 -6.17 -10.71 17.28
C VAL A 253 -5.42 -10.40 18.58
N THR A 254 -4.09 -10.52 18.54
CA THR A 254 -3.22 -10.21 19.67
C THR A 254 -2.22 -9.12 19.30
N PRO A 255 -1.68 -8.35 20.27
CA PRO A 255 -0.63 -7.38 20.01
C PRO A 255 0.60 -7.98 19.32
N GLN A 256 0.92 -9.24 19.62
CA GLN A 256 2.05 -9.96 19.03
C GLN A 256 1.82 -10.27 17.55
N LEU A 257 0.61 -10.66 17.15
CA LEU A 257 0.27 -10.85 15.73
C LEU A 257 0.24 -9.51 14.98
N LEU A 258 -0.28 -8.47 15.63
CA LEU A 258 -0.47 -7.17 14.98
C LEU A 258 0.85 -6.40 14.81
N PHE A 259 1.66 -6.26 15.87
CA PHE A 259 2.88 -5.46 15.85
C PHE A 259 4.16 -6.28 15.65
N GLY A 260 4.10 -7.60 15.85
CA GLY A 260 5.28 -8.45 15.74
C GLY A 260 6.34 -8.14 16.79
N ARG A 261 7.60 -8.30 16.41
CA ARG A 261 8.79 -8.06 17.25
C ARG A 261 9.37 -6.65 17.13
N ASP A 262 9.02 -5.90 16.09
CA ASP A 262 9.46 -4.52 15.91
C ASP A 262 8.71 -3.58 16.87
N GLU A 263 9.09 -3.63 18.15
CA GLU A 263 8.46 -2.86 19.22
C GLU A 263 8.57 -1.36 18.98
N ASN A 264 9.71 -0.93 18.43
CA ASN A 264 10.01 0.48 18.24
C ASN A 264 9.51 1.02 16.87
N ARG A 265 8.94 0.15 16.03
CA ARG A 265 8.34 0.44 14.71
C ARG A 265 9.29 1.18 13.78
N ASN A 266 10.58 0.85 13.76
CA ASN A 266 11.55 1.47 12.85
C ASN A 266 11.73 0.69 11.53
N GLY A 267 11.02 -0.42 11.35
CA GLY A 267 11.15 -1.25 10.16
C GLY A 267 12.45 -2.04 10.12
N VAL A 268 13.14 -2.25 11.24
CA VAL A 268 14.32 -3.11 11.35
C VAL A 268 14.25 -3.86 12.68
N ILE A 269 14.31 -5.19 12.63
CA ILE A 269 14.32 -5.98 13.86
C ILE A 269 15.74 -5.99 14.43
N ASP A 270 15.92 -5.32 15.55
CA ASP A 270 17.22 -5.26 16.22
C ASP A 270 17.52 -6.57 16.96
N PRO A 271 18.81 -6.93 17.18
CA PRO A 271 19.17 -8.13 17.95
C PRO A 271 18.56 -8.20 19.35
N GLN A 272 18.26 -7.04 19.94
CA GLN A 272 17.59 -6.90 21.23
C GLN A 272 16.10 -7.28 21.15
N GLU A 273 15.44 -7.01 20.02
CA GLU A 273 14.03 -7.36 19.77
C GLU A 273 13.88 -8.83 19.38
N LEU A 274 14.89 -9.38 18.70
CA LEU A 274 14.96 -10.82 18.42
C LEU A 274 15.26 -11.65 19.69
N ALA A 275 15.87 -11.03 20.70
CA ALA A 275 16.20 -11.70 21.94
C ALA A 275 14.92 -11.98 22.75
N LEU A 276 14.47 -13.23 22.72
CA LEU A 276 13.39 -13.71 23.60
C LEU A 276 13.74 -13.36 25.05
N SER A 277 12.82 -12.68 25.74
CA SER A 277 12.97 -12.42 27.17
C SER A 277 13.21 -13.74 27.90
N PRO A 278 14.27 -13.87 28.73
CA PRO A 278 14.56 -15.11 29.43
C PRO A 278 13.45 -15.54 30.39
N ASP A 279 12.58 -14.59 30.76
CA ASP A 279 11.40 -14.78 31.61
C ASP A 279 10.09 -14.95 30.82
N ALA A 280 10.14 -15.00 29.47
CA ALA A 280 8.95 -15.23 28.66
C ALA A 280 8.43 -16.66 28.88
N ASP A 281 7.16 -16.79 29.23
CA ASP A 281 6.53 -18.10 29.43
C ASP A 281 6.46 -18.87 28.10
N ARG A 282 6.46 -20.21 28.17
CA ARG A 282 6.47 -21.07 26.97
C ARG A 282 5.36 -20.78 25.97
N PHE A 283 4.22 -20.29 26.44
CA PHE A 283 3.09 -19.89 25.60
C PHE A 283 3.39 -18.64 24.77
N GLU A 284 4.06 -17.64 25.34
CA GLU A 284 4.52 -16.47 24.58
C GLU A 284 5.60 -16.86 23.58
N GLN A 285 6.49 -17.80 23.94
CA GLN A 285 7.48 -18.32 23.00
C GLN A 285 6.85 -19.03 21.80
N ASP A 286 5.88 -19.92 22.02
CA ASP A 286 5.18 -20.62 20.94
C ASP A 286 4.39 -19.63 20.06
N MET A 287 3.71 -18.63 20.66
CA MET A 287 3.03 -17.57 19.90
C MET A 287 4.01 -16.70 19.08
N LEU A 288 5.16 -16.31 19.65
CA LEU A 288 6.17 -15.51 18.95
C LEU A 288 6.90 -16.28 17.85
N THR A 289 6.80 -17.62 17.83
CA THR A 289 7.28 -18.43 16.71
C THR A 289 6.28 -18.57 15.58
N GLU A 290 4.98 -18.43 15.87
CA GLU A 290 3.91 -18.46 14.87
C GLU A 290 3.53 -17.06 14.35
N ALA A 291 3.88 -16.00 15.09
CA ALA A 291 3.62 -14.63 14.71
C ALA A 291 4.58 -14.13 13.61
N PRO A 292 4.10 -13.27 12.69
CA PRO A 292 4.97 -12.59 11.71
C PRO A 292 6.01 -11.75 12.44
N GLU A 293 7.27 -11.82 12.01
CA GLU A 293 8.38 -11.15 12.70
C GLU A 293 8.17 -9.63 12.80
N ARG A 294 7.56 -9.00 11.78
CA ARG A 294 7.24 -7.55 11.75
C ARG A 294 5.77 -7.22 12.04
N GLY A 295 4.95 -8.23 12.35
CA GLY A 295 3.53 -8.04 12.60
C GLY A 295 2.70 -7.78 11.34
N TRP A 296 1.38 -7.90 11.46
CA TRP A 296 0.45 -7.56 10.37
C TRP A 296 0.47 -6.07 10.00
N THR A 297 0.91 -5.16 10.87
CA THR A 297 1.02 -3.72 10.53
C THR A 297 1.98 -3.41 9.38
N SER A 298 2.89 -4.32 9.05
CA SER A 298 3.74 -4.20 7.86
C SER A 298 3.03 -4.58 6.56
N PHE A 299 1.95 -5.37 6.63
CA PHE A 299 1.22 -5.90 5.47
C PHE A 299 -0.14 -5.24 5.27
N LEU A 300 -0.69 -4.57 6.29
CA LEU A 300 -2.02 -4.00 6.28
C LEU A 300 -2.00 -2.47 6.15
N THR A 301 -3.01 -1.94 5.48
CA THR A 301 -3.28 -0.51 5.36
C THR A 301 -4.79 -0.24 5.37
N LEU A 302 -5.16 1.03 5.51
CA LEU A 302 -6.53 1.53 5.36
C LEU A 302 -6.71 2.45 4.15
N TYR A 303 -5.60 2.84 3.51
CA TYR A 303 -5.56 3.98 2.59
C TYR A 303 -4.99 3.66 1.21
N GLY A 304 -4.70 2.39 0.88
CA GLY A 304 -4.17 2.01 -0.44
C GLY A 304 -5.13 2.36 -1.58
N MET A 305 -4.72 3.29 -2.45
CA MET A 305 -5.49 3.83 -3.57
C MET A 305 -4.58 4.22 -4.74
N GLU A 306 -5.12 4.12 -5.95
CA GLU A 306 -4.49 4.60 -7.19
C GLU A 306 -5.41 5.58 -7.94
N LYS A 307 -4.80 6.45 -8.75
CA LYS A 307 -5.49 7.31 -9.71
C LYS A 307 -5.96 6.52 -10.92
N ASN A 308 -7.19 6.79 -11.36
CA ASN A 308 -7.72 6.33 -12.64
C ASN A 308 -7.53 7.41 -13.73
N TYR A 309 -6.30 7.89 -13.88
CA TYR A 309 -5.91 8.92 -14.85
C TYR A 309 -4.76 8.41 -15.73
N GLY A 310 -4.63 8.98 -16.94
CA GLY A 310 -3.46 8.78 -17.79
C GLY A 310 -2.21 9.44 -17.19
N ALA A 311 -1.04 9.16 -17.77
CA ALA A 311 0.23 9.72 -17.29
C ALA A 311 0.28 11.26 -17.39
N ASP A 312 -0.48 11.83 -18.33
CA ASP A 312 -0.66 13.26 -18.55
C ASP A 312 -1.72 13.91 -17.63
N GLY A 313 -2.36 13.12 -16.75
CA GLY A 313 -3.45 13.57 -15.89
C GLY A 313 -4.81 13.67 -16.59
N ALA A 314 -4.95 13.18 -17.82
CA ALA A 314 -6.24 13.08 -18.49
C ALA A 314 -7.10 11.95 -17.91
N GLU A 315 -8.43 12.14 -17.92
CA GLU A 315 -9.37 11.11 -17.48
C GLU A 315 -9.35 9.93 -18.46
N LYS A 316 -9.23 8.70 -17.93
CA LYS A 316 -9.36 7.50 -18.75
C LYS A 316 -10.78 7.35 -19.29
N ILE A 317 -10.91 6.82 -20.50
CA ILE A 317 -12.20 6.63 -21.14
C ILE A 317 -12.87 5.39 -20.55
N PHE A 318 -14.01 5.61 -19.89
CA PHE A 318 -14.86 4.56 -19.38
C PHE A 318 -15.55 3.80 -20.52
N ILE A 319 -15.16 2.55 -20.74
CA ILE A 319 -15.64 1.75 -21.89
C ILE A 319 -17.04 1.17 -21.72
N ASN A 320 -17.57 1.18 -20.48
CA ASN A 320 -18.89 0.65 -20.14
C ASN A 320 -19.99 1.73 -20.09
N ASP A 321 -19.76 2.91 -20.67
CA ASP A 321 -20.71 4.02 -20.69
C ASP A 321 -22.07 3.61 -21.32
N GLU A 322 -23.17 4.09 -20.74
CA GLU A 322 -24.53 3.88 -21.22
C GLU A 322 -24.77 4.61 -22.56
N ASP A 323 -24.18 5.80 -22.73
CA ASP A 323 -24.27 6.57 -23.97
C ASP A 323 -23.17 6.15 -24.96
N VAL A 324 -23.49 5.15 -25.78
CA VAL A 324 -22.58 4.59 -26.78
C VAL A 324 -22.25 5.59 -27.89
N GLU A 325 -23.12 6.55 -28.19
CA GLU A 325 -22.87 7.59 -29.21
C GLU A 325 -21.83 8.59 -28.68
N ALA A 326 -21.99 9.05 -27.44
CA ALA A 326 -21.00 9.91 -26.77
C ALA A 326 -19.66 9.18 -26.54
N LEU A 327 -19.70 7.88 -26.20
CA LEU A 327 -18.51 7.04 -26.08
C LEU A 327 -17.75 6.96 -27.42
N HIS A 328 -18.44 6.71 -28.54
CA HIS A 328 -17.81 6.66 -29.86
C HIS A 328 -17.12 7.97 -30.22
N ALA A 329 -17.78 9.11 -29.96
CA ALA A 329 -17.22 10.43 -30.22
C ALA A 329 -15.94 10.68 -29.42
N ARG A 330 -15.93 10.39 -28.11
CA ARG A 330 -14.74 10.54 -27.26
C ARG A 330 -13.60 9.60 -27.68
N LEU A 331 -13.91 8.35 -28.02
CA LEU A 331 -12.90 7.40 -28.49
C LEU A 331 -12.23 7.90 -29.78
N LEU A 332 -12.97 8.45 -30.73
CA LEU A 332 -12.41 8.96 -31.99
C LEU A 332 -11.46 10.15 -31.83
N GLU A 333 -11.51 10.86 -30.70
CA GLU A 333 -10.60 11.97 -30.41
C GLU A 333 -9.21 11.48 -29.98
N VAL A 334 -9.14 10.31 -29.34
CA VAL A 334 -7.94 9.85 -28.62
C VAL A 334 -7.35 8.58 -29.21
N VAL A 335 -8.18 7.63 -29.66
CA VAL A 335 -7.73 6.34 -30.21
C VAL A 335 -7.94 6.24 -31.73
N PRO A 336 -7.20 5.36 -32.44
CA PRO A 336 -7.43 5.10 -33.85
C PRO A 336 -8.88 4.67 -34.13
N GLN A 337 -9.40 5.04 -35.31
CA GLN A 337 -10.78 4.71 -35.70
C GLN A 337 -11.10 3.22 -35.58
N GLU A 338 -10.14 2.34 -35.90
CA GLU A 338 -10.33 0.89 -35.80
C GLU A 338 -10.60 0.41 -34.36
N TRP A 339 -10.02 1.08 -33.36
CA TRP A 339 -10.24 0.77 -31.94
C TRP A 339 -11.61 1.26 -31.49
N ALA A 340 -11.94 2.51 -31.82
CA ALA A 340 -13.22 3.11 -31.50
C ALA A 340 -14.39 2.31 -32.08
N ASP A 341 -14.30 1.94 -33.37
CA ASP A 341 -15.33 1.16 -34.06
C ASP A 341 -15.46 -0.25 -33.44
N PHE A 342 -14.35 -0.89 -33.04
CA PHE A 342 -14.40 -2.23 -32.44
C PHE A 342 -15.01 -2.23 -31.05
N ILE A 343 -14.61 -1.30 -30.18
CA ILE A 343 -15.11 -1.19 -28.80
C ILE A 343 -16.63 -0.96 -28.82
N VAL A 344 -17.10 -0.06 -29.68
CA VAL A 344 -18.53 0.21 -29.87
C VAL A 344 -19.26 -0.99 -30.47
N ALA A 345 -18.68 -1.68 -31.45
CA ALA A 345 -19.26 -2.91 -31.99
C ALA A 345 -19.46 -3.97 -30.89
N TYR A 346 -18.47 -4.13 -30.01
CA TYR A 346 -18.55 -5.06 -28.89
C TYR A 346 -19.66 -4.65 -27.91
N ARG A 347 -19.78 -3.37 -27.55
CA ARG A 347 -20.86 -2.87 -26.68
C ARG A 347 -22.25 -3.12 -27.27
N MET A 348 -22.41 -2.90 -28.57
CA MET A 348 -23.71 -3.04 -29.25
C MET A 348 -24.13 -4.49 -29.45
N TYR A 349 -23.21 -5.37 -29.83
CA TYR A 349 -23.54 -6.73 -30.29
C TYR A 349 -23.03 -7.85 -29.37
N GLY A 350 -22.10 -7.57 -28.45
CA GLY A 350 -21.46 -8.54 -27.57
C GLY A 350 -20.42 -9.42 -28.27
N ALA A 351 -19.71 -10.23 -27.48
CA ALA A 351 -18.76 -11.21 -27.99
C ALA A 351 -19.48 -12.32 -28.79
N SER A 352 -18.95 -12.67 -29.96
CA SER A 352 -19.43 -13.79 -30.78
C SER A 352 -18.71 -15.07 -30.36
N THR A 353 -19.47 -16.06 -29.89
CA THR A 353 -18.99 -17.42 -29.57
C THR A 353 -18.73 -18.28 -30.81
N SER A 354 -18.93 -17.72 -32.00
CA SER A 354 -18.82 -18.47 -33.26
C SER A 354 -17.38 -18.52 -33.76
N THR A 355 -16.58 -19.45 -33.24
CA THR A 355 -15.28 -19.87 -33.81
C THR A 355 -15.50 -20.66 -35.12
N SER A 356 -16.18 -20.05 -36.09
CA SER A 356 -16.40 -20.66 -37.38
C SER A 356 -15.12 -20.57 -38.18
N ASN A 357 -14.32 -21.65 -38.17
CA ASN A 357 -13.19 -21.90 -39.08
C ASN A 357 -13.67 -22.01 -40.55
N ALA A 358 -14.31 -20.97 -41.07
CA ALA A 358 -14.67 -20.86 -42.47
C ALA A 358 -13.51 -20.16 -43.19
N THR A 359 -12.84 -20.90 -44.06
CA THR A 359 -11.66 -20.49 -44.86
C THR A 359 -11.94 -19.31 -45.83
N ASN A 360 -13.11 -18.66 -45.74
CA ASN A 360 -13.59 -17.54 -46.55
C ASN A 360 -14.45 -16.55 -45.72
N GLN A 361 -14.16 -16.35 -44.42
CA GLN A 361 -14.81 -15.28 -43.66
C GLN A 361 -14.20 -13.92 -44.03
N LYS A 362 -15.03 -13.02 -44.56
CA LYS A 362 -14.65 -11.64 -44.86
C LYS A 362 -14.80 -10.82 -43.58
N TYR A 363 -13.67 -10.44 -43.00
CA TYR A 363 -13.63 -9.50 -41.88
C TYR A 363 -13.80 -8.07 -42.39
N VAL A 364 -14.54 -7.27 -41.64
CA VAL A 364 -14.77 -5.86 -41.92
C VAL A 364 -14.09 -5.03 -40.83
N THR A 365 -13.46 -3.91 -41.18
CA THR A 365 -12.68 -3.07 -40.25
C THR A 365 -13.43 -1.81 -39.79
N SER A 366 -14.56 -1.47 -40.43
CA SER A 366 -15.42 -0.36 -40.04
C SER A 366 -16.88 -0.68 -40.36
N VAL A 367 -17.78 -0.27 -39.48
CA VAL A 367 -19.22 -0.54 -39.62
C VAL A 367 -19.98 0.74 -39.32
N GLN A 368 -21.06 1.00 -40.06
CA GLN A 368 -22.00 2.05 -39.66
C GLN A 368 -22.92 1.50 -38.57
N PHE A 369 -22.87 2.13 -37.40
CA PHE A 369 -23.66 1.76 -36.23
C PHE A 369 -25.03 2.45 -36.25
N ASP A 370 -26.03 1.73 -35.76
CA ASP A 370 -27.35 2.26 -35.46
C ASP A 370 -27.48 2.40 -33.94
N PHE A 371 -27.17 3.59 -33.42
CA PHE A 371 -27.16 3.90 -31.99
C PHE A 371 -28.56 3.93 -31.35
N SER A 372 -29.63 3.61 -32.10
CA SER A 372 -30.98 3.47 -31.54
C SER A 372 -31.22 2.14 -30.81
N GLN A 373 -30.30 1.18 -30.92
CA GLN A 373 -30.40 -0.13 -30.26
C GLN A 373 -29.75 -0.09 -28.87
N GLU A 374 -30.36 -0.76 -27.89
CA GLU A 374 -29.78 -0.90 -26.56
C GLU A 374 -28.48 -1.74 -26.61
N PRO A 375 -27.41 -1.31 -25.93
CA PRO A 375 -26.17 -2.07 -25.84
C PRO A 375 -26.39 -3.40 -25.13
N LYS A 376 -25.72 -4.45 -25.62
CA LYS A 376 -25.88 -5.83 -25.13
C LYS A 376 -24.64 -6.40 -24.47
N GLY A 377 -23.46 -5.88 -24.80
CA GLY A 377 -22.19 -6.34 -24.27
C GLY A 377 -21.68 -5.41 -23.19
N THR A 378 -21.24 -5.96 -22.07
CA THR A 378 -20.48 -5.27 -21.01
C THR A 378 -19.10 -5.92 -20.90
N PHE A 379 -18.09 -5.11 -20.56
CA PHE A 379 -16.76 -5.61 -20.29
C PHE A 379 -16.61 -5.89 -18.80
N ALA A 380 -16.12 -7.09 -18.45
CA ALA A 380 -15.69 -7.37 -17.09
C ALA A 380 -14.26 -6.84 -16.87
N SER A 381 -13.41 -6.97 -17.90
CA SER A 381 -12.06 -6.42 -17.94
C SER A 381 -11.79 -5.75 -19.29
N ALA A 382 -10.95 -4.72 -19.30
CA ALA A 382 -10.48 -4.13 -20.57
C ALA A 382 -9.81 -5.20 -21.46
N LEU A 383 -9.12 -6.18 -20.85
CA LEU A 383 -8.46 -7.27 -21.55
C LEU A 383 -9.41 -8.23 -22.30
N ASP A 384 -10.73 -8.13 -22.09
CA ASP A 384 -11.73 -8.91 -22.84
C ASP A 384 -11.80 -8.53 -24.32
N LEU A 385 -11.22 -7.39 -24.70
CA LEU A 385 -11.08 -6.96 -26.08
C LEU A 385 -10.02 -7.77 -26.86
N ILE A 386 -9.11 -8.45 -26.18
CA ILE A 386 -7.98 -9.14 -26.80
C ILE A 386 -8.46 -10.41 -27.51
N ASP A 387 -8.14 -10.51 -28.81
CA ASP A 387 -8.54 -11.58 -29.71
C ASP A 387 -10.08 -11.83 -29.80
N ALA A 388 -10.88 -10.90 -29.30
CA ALA A 388 -12.34 -10.95 -29.40
C ALA A 388 -12.82 -10.85 -30.85
N VAL A 389 -13.97 -11.47 -31.12
CA VAL A 389 -14.66 -11.41 -32.40
C VAL A 389 -16.10 -10.97 -32.16
N VAL A 390 -16.58 -10.01 -32.94
CA VAL A 390 -17.95 -9.50 -32.84
C VAL A 390 -18.70 -9.79 -34.14
N SER A 391 -19.91 -10.31 -34.02
CA SER A 391 -20.79 -10.54 -35.17
C SER A 391 -21.78 -9.39 -35.31
N VAL A 392 -21.53 -8.50 -36.28
CA VAL A 392 -22.39 -7.35 -36.53
C VAL A 392 -23.45 -7.71 -37.57
N THR A 393 -24.71 -7.44 -37.25
CA THR A 393 -25.83 -7.61 -38.19
C THR A 393 -26.25 -6.26 -38.74
N GLN A 394 -25.93 -5.98 -40.00
CA GLN A 394 -26.45 -4.80 -40.69
C GLN A 394 -27.78 -5.12 -41.39
N SER A 395 -28.79 -4.30 -41.15
CA SER A 395 -29.92 -4.18 -42.07
C SER A 395 -29.46 -3.36 -43.28
N ASN A 396 -29.19 -4.03 -44.40
CA ASN A 396 -28.89 -3.33 -45.66
C ASN A 396 -30.05 -2.38 -46.00
N GLY A 397 -29.78 -1.06 -46.00
CA GLY A 397 -30.72 -0.01 -46.41
C GLY A 397 -31.04 0.00 -47.91
N GLY A 398 -31.06 -1.18 -48.56
CA GLY A 398 -31.48 -1.35 -49.94
C GLY A 398 -32.93 -1.79 -49.98
N GLN A 399 -33.76 -1.06 -50.74
CA GLN A 399 -35.10 -1.50 -51.16
C GLN A 399 -35.00 -2.81 -51.96
N ASN A 400 -34.89 -3.95 -51.28
CA ASN A 400 -35.26 -5.27 -51.77
C ASN A 400 -35.43 -6.20 -50.56
N SER A 401 -36.68 -6.28 -50.13
CA SER A 401 -37.21 -7.24 -49.18
C SER A 401 -36.80 -8.68 -49.52
N GLY A 402 -36.05 -9.34 -48.63
CA GLY A 402 -35.91 -10.80 -48.64
C GLY A 402 -34.51 -11.37 -48.31
N GLN A 403 -33.46 -10.57 -48.23
CA GLN A 403 -32.16 -11.06 -47.73
C GLN A 403 -31.99 -10.66 -46.27
N SER A 404 -32.06 -11.66 -45.40
CA SER A 404 -31.59 -11.56 -44.01
C SER A 404 -30.23 -10.87 -44.00
N GLY A 405 -30.07 -9.83 -43.17
CA GLY A 405 -28.82 -9.06 -43.08
C GLY A 405 -27.61 -9.99 -42.99
N GLN A 406 -26.61 -9.77 -43.84
CA GLN A 406 -25.39 -10.58 -43.77
C GLN A 406 -24.69 -10.24 -42.45
N ALA A 407 -24.51 -11.25 -41.60
CA ALA A 407 -23.66 -11.13 -40.43
C ALA A 407 -22.22 -10.89 -40.91
N GLN A 408 -21.69 -9.70 -40.64
CA GLN A 408 -20.30 -9.36 -40.89
C GLN A 408 -19.53 -9.59 -39.59
N MET A 409 -18.39 -10.28 -39.69
CA MET A 409 -17.53 -10.52 -38.53
C MET A 409 -16.49 -9.41 -38.47
N MET A 410 -16.31 -8.84 -37.28
CA MET A 410 -15.25 -7.90 -36.98
C MET A 410 -14.25 -8.60 -36.05
N LYS A 411 -12.97 -8.56 -36.41
CA LYS A 411 -11.89 -9.09 -35.58
C LYS A 411 -11.33 -7.96 -34.72
N SER A 412 -11.00 -8.25 -33.48
CA SER A 412 -10.30 -7.29 -32.62
C SER A 412 -9.02 -6.78 -33.28
N PRO A 413 -8.77 -5.45 -33.24
CA PRO A 413 -7.47 -4.88 -33.59
C PRO A 413 -6.39 -5.26 -32.56
N PHE A 414 -6.80 -5.67 -31.36
CA PHE A 414 -5.95 -6.07 -30.25
C PHE A 414 -5.64 -7.57 -30.35
N GLN A 415 -4.51 -7.90 -30.97
CA GLN A 415 -4.04 -9.28 -31.10
C GLN A 415 -2.91 -9.55 -30.11
N GLN A 416 -2.94 -10.72 -29.48
CA GLN A 416 -1.89 -11.10 -28.53
C GLN A 416 -0.47 -11.03 -29.14
N LEU A 417 -0.31 -11.36 -30.43
CA LEU A 417 0.98 -11.42 -31.09
C LEU A 417 1.71 -10.06 -31.18
N ASN A 418 0.97 -8.95 -31.21
CA ASN A 418 1.53 -7.60 -31.29
C ASN A 418 1.20 -6.74 -30.06
N ALA A 419 0.81 -7.36 -28.95
CA ALA A 419 0.41 -6.69 -27.71
C ALA A 419 1.40 -5.61 -27.25
N ALA A 420 2.71 -5.88 -27.35
CA ALA A 420 3.76 -4.94 -26.94
C ALA A 420 3.72 -3.57 -27.65
N GLN A 421 3.08 -3.46 -28.82
CA GLN A 421 3.02 -2.20 -29.58
C GLN A 421 1.87 -1.28 -29.17
N TRP A 422 0.83 -1.83 -28.57
CA TRP A 422 -0.40 -1.10 -28.26
C TRP A 422 -0.79 -1.19 -26.78
N MET A 423 -0.18 -2.07 -25.99
CA MET A 423 -0.50 -2.27 -24.57
C MET A 423 -0.37 -0.99 -23.73
N PRO A 424 0.73 -0.21 -23.84
CA PRO A 424 0.87 0.99 -23.01
C PRO A 424 -0.26 1.98 -23.27
N ASP A 425 -0.48 2.34 -24.54
CA ASP A 425 -1.57 3.23 -24.96
C ASP A 425 -2.94 2.68 -24.54
N PHE A 426 -3.13 1.36 -24.60
CA PHE A 426 -4.38 0.71 -24.21
C PHE A 426 -4.67 0.85 -22.71
N MET A 427 -3.67 0.62 -21.87
CA MET A 427 -3.80 0.74 -20.41
C MET A 427 -3.81 2.19 -19.93
N GLU A 428 -3.20 3.10 -20.70
CA GLU A 428 -3.21 4.53 -20.44
C GLU A 428 -4.58 5.14 -20.68
N LEU A 429 -5.26 4.73 -21.76
CA LEU A 429 -6.44 5.42 -22.27
C LEU A 429 -7.77 4.82 -21.84
N LEU A 430 -7.83 3.51 -21.57
CA LEU A 430 -9.09 2.79 -21.33
C LEU A 430 -9.24 2.36 -19.88
N THR A 431 -10.46 2.43 -19.37
CA THR A 431 -10.80 1.93 -18.03
C THR A 431 -12.19 1.31 -17.99
N VAL A 432 -12.36 0.31 -17.12
CA VAL A 432 -13.67 -0.30 -16.79
C VAL A 432 -14.28 0.28 -15.52
N ASN A 433 -13.57 1.17 -14.82
CA ASN A 433 -14.06 1.84 -13.62
C ASN A 433 -14.35 3.31 -13.95
N GLU A 434 -15.53 3.80 -13.55
CA GLU A 434 -15.91 5.21 -13.74
C GLU A 434 -15.30 6.11 -12.66
N SER A 435 -14.97 5.54 -11.49
CA SER A 435 -14.41 6.31 -10.37
C SER A 435 -13.03 6.88 -10.72
N PRO A 436 -12.74 8.15 -10.36
CA PRO A 436 -11.40 8.74 -10.57
C PRO A 436 -10.31 8.10 -9.70
N ILE A 437 -10.70 7.35 -8.67
CA ILE A 437 -9.81 6.67 -7.73
C ILE A 437 -10.24 5.22 -7.59
N ILE A 438 -9.27 4.29 -7.58
CA ILE A 438 -9.52 2.86 -7.40
C ILE A 438 -8.85 2.41 -6.09
N PRO A 439 -9.62 2.10 -5.03
CA PRO A 439 -9.05 1.61 -3.78
C PRO A 439 -8.80 0.10 -3.83
N GLY A 440 -7.78 -0.36 -3.10
CA GLY A 440 -7.61 -1.78 -2.74
C GLY A 440 -6.78 -2.65 -3.67
N ARG A 441 -6.38 -2.16 -4.85
CA ARG A 441 -5.45 -2.90 -5.72
C ARG A 441 -4.05 -2.94 -5.12
N ILE A 442 -3.38 -4.08 -5.29
CA ILE A 442 -2.07 -4.39 -4.68
C ILE A 442 -0.95 -4.10 -5.68
N ASN A 443 0.02 -3.28 -5.28
CA ASN A 443 1.17 -2.92 -6.11
C ASN A 443 2.20 -4.04 -6.14
N ILE A 444 2.24 -4.76 -7.27
CA ILE A 444 3.15 -5.91 -7.47
C ILE A 444 4.63 -5.52 -7.51
N ASN A 445 4.93 -4.26 -7.82
CA ASN A 445 6.32 -3.77 -7.91
C ASN A 445 6.96 -3.59 -6.53
N GLN A 446 6.15 -3.36 -5.49
CA GLN A 446 6.64 -3.09 -4.13
C GLN A 446 6.09 -4.06 -3.06
N ALA A 447 5.04 -4.83 -3.36
CA ALA A 447 4.43 -5.75 -2.39
C ALA A 447 5.42 -6.80 -1.84
N PRO A 448 5.37 -7.14 -0.55
CA PRO A 448 6.20 -8.21 0.00
C PRO A 448 5.76 -9.59 -0.53
N ARG A 449 6.65 -10.59 -0.44
CA ARG A 449 6.42 -11.95 -0.97
C ARG A 449 5.15 -12.58 -0.42
N GLU A 450 4.90 -12.43 0.86
CA GLU A 450 3.73 -12.98 1.55
C GLU A 450 2.43 -12.43 0.96
N LEU A 451 2.40 -11.13 0.66
CA LEU A 451 1.22 -10.50 0.08
C LEU A 451 1.01 -10.91 -1.39
N LEU A 452 2.10 -11.10 -2.15
CA LEU A 452 1.98 -11.61 -3.52
C LEU A 452 1.36 -13.01 -3.55
N LEU A 453 1.78 -13.89 -2.64
CA LEU A 453 1.24 -15.25 -2.51
C LEU A 453 -0.20 -15.27 -1.99
N ALA A 454 -0.62 -14.22 -1.29
CA ALA A 454 -2.00 -14.08 -0.83
C ALA A 454 -3.00 -13.83 -1.97
N ILE A 455 -2.53 -13.33 -3.12
CA ILE A 455 -3.39 -12.97 -4.24
C ILE A 455 -3.99 -14.25 -4.86
N PRO A 456 -5.33 -14.37 -4.94
CA PRO A 456 -5.99 -15.48 -5.61
C PRO A 456 -5.48 -15.68 -7.05
N GLY A 457 -5.09 -16.91 -7.37
CA GLY A 457 -4.56 -17.26 -8.70
C GLY A 457 -3.07 -16.98 -8.89
N MET A 458 -2.38 -16.39 -7.91
CA MET A 458 -0.92 -16.25 -7.93
C MET A 458 -0.25 -17.57 -7.53
N THR A 459 0.61 -18.12 -8.40
CA THR A 459 1.43 -19.29 -8.06
C THR A 459 2.73 -18.88 -7.39
N GLU A 460 3.36 -19.80 -6.66
CA GLU A 460 4.66 -19.55 -6.03
C GLU A 460 5.74 -19.24 -7.09
N GLU A 461 5.71 -19.94 -8.22
CA GLU A 461 6.62 -19.69 -9.33
C GLU A 461 6.40 -18.31 -9.97
N ALA A 462 5.15 -17.87 -10.09
CA ALA A 462 4.83 -16.55 -10.62
C ALA A 462 5.28 -15.45 -9.65
N ALA A 463 5.02 -15.60 -8.34
CA ALA A 463 5.45 -14.65 -7.33
C ALA A 463 6.99 -14.52 -7.28
N GLU A 464 7.72 -15.63 -7.34
CA GLU A 464 9.19 -15.62 -7.39
C GLU A 464 9.72 -14.97 -8.68
N ALA A 465 9.08 -15.24 -9.82
CA ALA A 465 9.44 -14.61 -11.09
C ALA A 465 9.19 -13.09 -11.06
N ILE A 466 8.10 -12.64 -10.42
CA ILE A 466 7.80 -11.21 -10.21
C ILE A 466 8.89 -10.58 -9.34
N ILE A 467 9.19 -11.15 -8.17
CA ILE A 467 10.21 -10.60 -7.26
C ILE A 467 11.58 -10.53 -7.93
N ALA A 468 11.96 -11.55 -8.70
CA ALA A 468 13.26 -11.60 -9.37
C ALA A 468 13.40 -10.60 -10.53
N SER A 469 12.29 -10.16 -11.12
CA SER A 469 12.29 -9.32 -12.33
C SER A 469 11.79 -7.90 -12.11
N ARG A 470 11.03 -7.63 -11.04
CA ARG A 470 10.41 -6.32 -10.79
C ARG A 470 11.44 -5.23 -10.55
N VAL A 471 11.04 -4.01 -10.86
CA VAL A 471 11.75 -2.78 -10.47
C VAL A 471 10.78 -1.95 -9.64
N PRO A 472 11.14 -1.46 -8.45
CA PRO A 472 10.19 -0.77 -7.56
C PRO A 472 9.55 0.50 -8.12
N VAL A 473 10.26 1.16 -9.05
CA VAL A 473 9.78 2.30 -9.84
C VAL A 473 9.96 1.92 -11.30
N ALA A 474 8.90 2.03 -12.09
CA ALA A 474 8.95 1.73 -13.51
C ALA A 474 9.96 2.65 -14.22
N ASP A 475 10.73 2.07 -15.14
CA ASP A 475 11.67 2.81 -15.97
C ASP A 475 10.91 3.56 -17.08
N GLU A 476 11.13 4.87 -17.20
CA GLU A 476 10.54 5.70 -18.27
C GLU A 476 10.98 5.21 -19.66
N GLU A 477 12.13 4.55 -19.77
CA GLU A 477 12.60 3.97 -21.04
C GLU A 477 11.77 2.75 -21.49
N ASN A 478 11.02 2.12 -20.58
CA ASN A 478 10.21 0.93 -20.87
C ASN A 478 8.73 1.11 -20.43
N PRO A 479 7.88 1.70 -21.29
CA PRO A 479 6.48 1.97 -20.96
C PRO A 479 5.64 0.71 -20.73
N LEU A 480 6.11 -0.47 -21.13
CA LEU A 480 5.43 -1.74 -20.82
C LEU A 480 5.46 -2.07 -19.33
N ARG A 481 6.43 -1.55 -18.57
CA ARG A 481 6.58 -1.78 -17.13
C ARG A 481 5.85 -0.76 -16.26
N ALA A 482 5.27 0.27 -16.87
CA ALA A 482 4.44 1.25 -16.16
C ALA A 482 3.09 0.66 -15.68
N TYR A 483 2.63 -0.42 -16.33
CA TYR A 483 1.32 -1.03 -16.07
C TYR A 483 1.46 -2.46 -15.59
N GLU A 484 0.50 -2.93 -14.80
CA GLU A 484 0.45 -4.27 -14.20
C GLU A 484 0.51 -5.40 -15.22
N THR A 485 0.13 -5.13 -16.47
CA THR A 485 0.18 -6.09 -17.58
C THR A 485 1.60 -6.58 -17.93
N TRP A 486 2.65 -5.97 -17.38
CA TRP A 486 4.03 -6.37 -17.63
C TRP A 486 4.29 -7.85 -17.28
N ILE A 487 3.63 -8.40 -16.27
CA ILE A 487 3.76 -9.81 -15.87
C ILE A 487 3.25 -10.77 -16.96
N TRP A 488 2.22 -10.36 -17.70
CA TRP A 488 1.74 -11.13 -18.84
C TRP A 488 2.64 -10.94 -20.07
N MET A 489 3.12 -9.71 -20.30
CA MET A 489 4.01 -9.40 -21.42
C MET A 489 5.36 -10.13 -21.33
N GLU A 490 5.85 -10.39 -20.12
CA GLU A 490 7.06 -11.18 -19.87
C GLU A 490 6.81 -12.70 -19.83
N GLY A 491 5.54 -13.11 -19.95
CA GLY A 491 5.13 -14.52 -19.97
C GLY A 491 5.18 -15.21 -18.61
N ILE A 492 5.13 -14.44 -17.51
CA ILE A 492 5.04 -14.98 -16.14
C ILE A 492 3.65 -15.59 -15.93
N VAL A 493 2.62 -14.91 -16.42
CA VAL A 493 1.22 -15.37 -16.37
C VAL A 493 0.62 -15.45 -17.77
N THR A 494 -0.43 -16.25 -17.92
CA THR A 494 -1.24 -16.32 -19.14
C THR A 494 -2.26 -15.18 -19.22
N LEU A 495 -2.87 -14.97 -20.40
CA LEU A 495 -3.88 -13.94 -20.58
C LEU A 495 -5.11 -14.17 -19.67
N ASP A 496 -5.52 -15.42 -19.51
CA ASP A 496 -6.68 -15.77 -18.70
C ASP A 496 -6.40 -15.54 -17.20
N GLU A 497 -5.19 -15.89 -16.73
CA GLU A 497 -4.74 -15.58 -15.37
C GLU A 497 -4.62 -14.06 -15.16
N MET A 498 -4.10 -13.32 -16.14
CA MET A 498 -4.00 -11.86 -16.05
C MET A 498 -5.38 -11.21 -15.90
N LYS A 499 -6.41 -11.72 -16.58
CA LYS A 499 -7.79 -11.21 -16.44
C LYS A 499 -8.33 -11.38 -15.02
N THR A 500 -8.01 -12.49 -14.36
CA THR A 500 -8.41 -12.73 -12.97
C THR A 500 -7.61 -11.88 -11.98
N LEU A 501 -6.36 -11.57 -12.29
CA LEU A 501 -5.47 -10.77 -11.44
C LEU A 501 -5.73 -9.26 -11.57
N LEU A 502 -6.08 -8.76 -12.76
CA LEU A 502 -6.24 -7.33 -13.04
C LEU A 502 -7.05 -6.54 -11.99
N PRO A 503 -8.24 -6.99 -11.53
CA PRO A 503 -9.00 -6.24 -10.52
C PRO A 503 -8.32 -6.18 -9.15
N LEU A 504 -7.32 -7.03 -8.89
CA LEU A 504 -6.64 -7.14 -7.59
C LEU A 504 -5.25 -6.49 -7.58
N VAL A 505 -4.60 -6.32 -8.73
CA VAL A 505 -3.19 -5.91 -8.81
C VAL A 505 -3.02 -4.64 -9.59
N ASN A 506 -2.09 -3.77 -9.20
CA ASN A 506 -1.64 -2.60 -9.95
C ASN A 506 -0.10 -2.50 -9.99
N ALA A 507 0.43 -1.50 -10.71
CA ALA A 507 1.88 -1.26 -10.84
C ALA A 507 2.38 -0.03 -10.05
N GLY A 508 1.49 0.69 -9.38
CA GLY A 508 1.80 1.88 -8.58
C GLY A 508 0.55 2.42 -7.89
N GLY A 509 0.74 3.04 -6.74
CA GLY A 509 -0.28 3.77 -6.00
C GLY A 509 0.12 5.23 -5.76
N ASP A 510 -0.89 6.04 -5.48
CA ASP A 510 -0.75 7.49 -5.29
C ASP A 510 -0.89 7.90 -3.82
N VAL A 511 -0.99 6.93 -2.90
CA VAL A 511 -1.02 7.18 -1.46
C VAL A 511 0.28 6.67 -0.86
N HIS A 512 0.95 7.56 -0.14
CA HIS A 512 2.32 7.33 0.30
C HIS A 512 2.46 7.43 1.82
N ARG A 513 3.20 6.49 2.42
CA ARG A 513 3.59 6.48 3.83
C ARG A 513 5.05 6.88 4.00
N ALA A 514 5.34 7.60 5.07
CA ALA A 514 6.71 7.81 5.52
C ALA A 514 6.82 7.99 7.03
N GLN A 515 8.01 7.68 7.55
CA GLN A 515 8.44 8.12 8.87
C GLN A 515 9.33 9.34 8.75
N ILE A 516 9.05 10.35 9.56
CA ILE A 516 9.71 11.64 9.52
C ILE A 516 10.35 11.89 10.88
N VAL A 517 11.67 12.02 10.90
CA VAL A 517 12.43 12.24 12.13
C VAL A 517 13.01 13.64 12.09
N GLY A 518 12.51 14.53 12.93
CA GLY A 518 13.10 15.84 13.22
C GLY A 518 14.06 15.73 14.40
N TYR A 519 15.29 16.20 14.27
CA TYR A 519 16.30 16.02 15.30
C TYR A 519 17.37 17.12 15.31
N TYR A 520 18.04 17.25 16.46
CA TYR A 520 19.28 18.02 16.57
C TYR A 520 20.50 17.15 16.32
N GLU A 521 21.55 17.72 15.74
CA GLU A 521 22.79 16.98 15.51
C GLU A 521 23.43 16.47 16.81
N GLY A 522 23.26 17.20 17.92
CA GLY A 522 23.69 16.75 19.24
C GLY A 522 22.93 15.55 19.81
N GLY A 523 21.83 15.11 19.17
CA GLY A 523 21.03 13.96 19.57
C GLY A 523 20.18 14.13 20.83
N LEU A 524 20.22 15.30 21.47
CA LEU A 524 19.56 15.55 22.76
C LEU A 524 18.04 15.74 22.66
N ALA A 525 17.54 16.11 21.49
CA ALA A 525 16.12 16.28 21.23
C ALA A 525 15.77 15.77 19.83
N PHE A 526 14.66 15.07 19.74
CA PHE A 526 14.11 14.50 18.52
C PHE A 526 12.59 14.46 18.60
N SER A 527 11.94 14.34 17.45
CA SER A 527 10.53 14.02 17.26
C SER A 527 10.43 13.06 16.09
N ARG A 528 9.64 12.00 16.21
CA ARG A 528 9.41 11.03 15.14
C ARG A 528 7.92 10.93 14.87
N HIS A 529 7.54 11.26 13.66
CA HIS A 529 6.16 11.21 13.20
C HIS A 529 6.01 10.16 12.10
N GLU A 530 4.82 9.61 12.02
CA GLU A 530 4.36 8.77 10.93
C GLU A 530 3.26 9.54 10.18
N ALA A 531 3.41 9.63 8.87
CA ALA A 531 2.52 10.36 7.99
C ALA A 531 2.08 9.48 6.81
N VAL A 532 0.78 9.53 6.48
CA VAL A 532 0.23 8.99 5.23
C VAL A 532 -0.35 10.14 4.44
N ILE A 533 0.12 10.34 3.22
CA ILE A 533 -0.22 11.45 2.35
C ILE A 533 -0.92 10.89 1.12
N ASP A 534 -2.12 11.38 0.87
CA ASP A 534 -2.89 11.14 -0.33
C ASP A 534 -2.44 12.11 -1.42
N ALA A 535 -1.81 11.60 -2.47
CA ALA A 535 -1.46 12.35 -3.67
C ALA A 535 -2.38 12.00 -4.86
N THR A 536 -3.54 11.36 -4.62
CA THR A 536 -4.55 11.07 -5.66
C THR A 536 -5.11 12.33 -6.31
N GLN A 537 -5.08 13.45 -5.58
CA GLN A 537 -5.56 14.75 -6.03
C GLN A 537 -4.40 15.71 -6.33
N PRO A 538 -4.61 16.74 -7.17
CA PRO A 538 -3.57 17.73 -7.47
C PRO A 538 -3.01 18.45 -6.24
N GLU A 539 -3.81 18.59 -5.19
CA GLU A 539 -3.36 19.08 -3.88
C GLU A 539 -3.27 17.87 -2.93
N PRO A 540 -2.05 17.42 -2.58
CA PRO A 540 -1.88 16.30 -1.66
C PRO A 540 -2.45 16.61 -0.27
N ARG A 541 -2.99 15.60 0.38
CA ARG A 541 -3.61 15.72 1.70
C ARG A 541 -3.04 14.73 2.69
N LEU A 542 -2.69 15.21 3.88
CA LEU A 542 -2.38 14.35 5.02
C LEU A 542 -3.64 13.59 5.50
N LEU A 543 -3.63 12.26 5.36
CA LEU A 543 -4.71 11.37 5.81
C LEU A 543 -4.49 10.92 7.26
N LEU A 544 -3.28 10.47 7.56
CA LEU A 544 -2.90 9.99 8.89
C LEU A 544 -1.68 10.77 9.36
N TRP A 545 -1.75 11.21 10.61
CA TRP A 545 -0.62 11.79 11.33
C TRP A 545 -0.53 11.18 12.72
N ARG A 546 0.65 10.71 13.09
CA ARG A 546 0.87 10.09 14.41
C ARG A 546 2.24 10.43 14.98
N ASP A 547 2.26 10.89 16.22
CA ASP A 547 3.48 11.07 16.98
C ASP A 547 3.92 9.75 17.64
N ILE A 548 4.99 9.17 17.12
CA ILE A 548 5.62 7.92 17.62
C ILE A 548 6.94 8.19 18.34
N SER A 549 7.16 9.43 18.81
CA SER A 549 8.37 9.81 19.55
C SER A 549 8.53 9.05 20.88
N HIS A 550 7.43 8.57 21.45
CA HIS A 550 7.42 7.78 22.69
C HIS A 550 8.09 6.41 22.52
N LEU A 551 8.16 5.89 21.29
CA LEU A 551 8.88 4.66 20.93
C LEU A 551 10.39 4.92 20.71
N GLY A 552 10.86 6.14 20.98
CA GLY A 552 12.24 6.55 20.76
C GLY A 552 12.49 7.08 19.35
N ARG A 553 13.76 7.34 19.05
CA ARG A 553 14.19 7.93 17.76
C ARG A 553 14.13 6.92 16.60
N GLY A 554 14.05 5.62 16.89
CA GLY A 554 14.07 4.53 15.91
C GLY A 554 15.44 4.25 15.29
N HIS A 555 16.17 5.29 14.88
CA HIS A 555 17.42 5.14 14.14
C HIS A 555 18.61 5.87 14.80
N PRO A 556 19.85 5.39 14.61
CA PRO A 556 21.06 6.12 14.98
C PRO A 556 21.22 7.38 14.12
N LEU A 557 21.94 8.39 14.64
CA LEU A 557 22.14 9.67 13.95
C LEU A 557 22.89 9.53 12.61
N GLU A 558 23.72 8.51 12.48
CA GLU A 558 24.48 8.20 11.25
C GLU A 558 23.54 7.88 10.10
N VAL A 559 22.53 7.05 10.36
CA VAL A 559 21.45 6.75 9.42
C VAL A 559 20.68 8.02 9.07
N LEU A 560 20.41 8.87 10.06
CA LEU A 560 19.67 10.11 9.82
C LEU A 560 20.44 11.13 8.98
N GLY A 561 21.71 10.90 8.63
CA GLY A 561 22.49 11.79 7.75
C GLY A 561 23.53 12.62 8.46
N ILE A 562 23.80 12.36 9.75
CA ILE A 562 24.97 12.93 10.42
C ILE A 562 26.17 12.06 10.11
N GLY A 563 27.01 12.50 9.16
CA GLY A 563 28.32 11.92 8.99
C GLY A 563 29.12 12.06 10.28
N LEU A 564 29.58 10.95 10.85
CA LEU A 564 30.65 11.00 11.85
C LEU A 564 31.83 11.72 11.19
N GLY A 565 32.03 12.98 11.55
CA GLY A 565 33.33 13.61 11.44
C GLY A 565 34.28 12.75 12.26
N PHE A 566 34.98 11.80 11.62
CA PHE A 566 36.20 11.20 12.14
C PHE A 566 37.26 12.30 12.21
N THR A 567 37.08 13.30 13.09
CA THR A 567 38.19 14.05 13.63
C THR A 567 38.84 13.10 14.63
N GLY A 568 39.88 12.40 14.16
CA GLY A 568 40.77 11.67 15.04
C GLY A 568 41.25 12.58 16.16
N ALA A 569 40.77 12.33 17.37
CA ALA A 569 41.45 12.70 18.59
C ALA A 569 42.04 11.42 19.19
N ALA A 570 43.06 10.91 18.51
CA ALA A 570 44.14 10.25 19.24
C ALA A 570 44.83 11.34 20.07
N ASN A 571 44.64 11.28 21.38
CA ASN A 571 45.66 11.64 22.37
C ASN A 571 45.38 10.85 23.65
#